data_AF-A0A6B3HSF0-F1
#
_entry.id   AF-A0A6B3HSF0-F1
#
_cell.length_a   1.000
_cell.length_b   1.000
_cell.length_c   1.000
_cell.angle_alpha   90.00
_cell.angle_beta   90.00
_cell.angle_gamma   90.00
#
_symmetry.space_group_name_H-M   'P 1'
#
loop_
_entity.id
_entity.type
_entity.pdbx_description
1 polymer ?
#
loop_
_entity_poly.entity_id
_entity_poly.type
_entity_poly.pdbx_seq_one_letter_code
_entity_poly.pdbx_strand_id
1 'polypeptide(L)' 'TPALLYVDETHTQVPISWSDLRRQVGALAAELRALGVTPGDRVSGYLPNIPQAVVAFLATAAVGGVWTS' A
#
# COMPACT_ATOMS: atom_id res chain seq x y z
N THR A 1 -17.95 3.19 7.04
CA THR A 1 -17.32 3.99 5.95
C THR A 1 -16.15 3.23 5.38
N PRO A 2 -16.03 3.09 4.05
CA PRO A 2 -14.84 2.48 3.42
C PRO A 2 -13.60 3.36 3.61
N ALA A 3 -12.42 2.73 3.60
CA ALA A 3 -11.14 3.44 3.60
C ALA A 3 -10.72 3.81 2.17
N LEU A 4 -10.92 2.90 1.22
CA LEU A 4 -10.74 3.14 -0.22
C LEU A 4 -12.00 2.70 -0.96
N LEU A 5 -12.34 3.43 -2.00
CA LEU A 5 -13.24 3.00 -3.07
C LEU A 5 -12.41 2.99 -4.34
N TYR A 6 -12.24 1.82 -4.95
CA TYR A 6 -11.57 1.72 -6.24
C TYR A 6 -12.57 1.34 -7.32
N VAL A 7 -12.30 1.79 -8.52
CA VAL A 7 -13.10 1.53 -9.71
C VAL A 7 -12.15 1.45 -10.89
N ASP A 8 -12.40 0.49 -11.77
CA ASP A 8 -11.70 0.33 -13.04
C ASP A 8 -12.66 0.63 -14.20
N GLU A 9 -12.26 0.32 -15.43
CA GLU A 9 -13.03 0.59 -16.65
C GLU A 9 -14.38 -0.18 -16.70
N THR A 10 -14.58 -1.18 -15.84
CA THR A 10 -15.88 -1.86 -15.69
C THR A 10 -16.89 -1.03 -14.91
N HIS A 11 -16.48 0.11 -14.33
CA HIS A 11 -17.29 1.00 -13.51
C HIS A 11 -17.90 0.35 -12.25
N THR A 12 -17.42 -0.82 -11.86
CA THR A 12 -17.84 -1.49 -10.63
C THR A 12 -17.01 -0.96 -9.46
N GLN A 13 -17.66 -0.30 -8.50
CA GLN A 13 -16.97 0.16 -7.30
C GLN A 13 -16.74 -0.99 -6.34
N VAL A 14 -15.51 -1.13 -5.87
CA VAL A 14 -15.14 -2.14 -4.88
C VAL A 14 -14.59 -1.43 -3.63
N PRO A 15 -15.30 -1.53 -2.49
CA PRO A 15 -14.85 -0.92 -1.24
C PRO A 15 -13.78 -1.76 -0.56
N ILE A 16 -12.81 -1.08 0.04
CA ILE A 16 -11.85 -1.68 0.99
C ILE A 16 -12.12 -1.09 2.37
N SER A 17 -12.34 -1.95 3.35
CA SER A 17 -12.57 -1.54 4.74
C SER A 17 -11.28 -1.03 5.39
N TRP A 18 -11.41 -0.24 6.47
CA TRP A 18 -10.26 0.18 7.27
C TRP A 18 -9.47 -1.00 7.85
N SER A 19 -10.16 -2.06 8.28
CA SER A 19 -9.54 -3.29 8.77
C SER A 19 -8.76 -4.01 7.68
N ASP A 20 -9.30 -4.09 6.46
CA ASP A 20 -8.61 -4.74 5.34
C ASP A 20 -7.40 -3.95 4.87
N LEU A 21 -7.53 -2.62 4.78
CA LEU A 21 -6.41 -1.75 4.45
C LEU A 21 -5.29 -1.90 5.49
N ARG A 22 -5.64 -1.80 6.79
CA ARG A 22 -4.67 -1.97 7.89
C ARG A 22 -3.99 -3.34 7.85
N ARG A 23 -4.76 -4.42 7.59
CA ARG A 23 -4.22 -5.78 7.48
C ARG A 23 -3.24 -5.90 6.32
N GLN A 24 -3.59 -5.40 5.14
CA GLN A 24 -2.74 -5.45 3.95
C GLN A 24 -1.45 -4.62 4.12
N VAL A 25 -1.57 -3.40 4.64
CA VAL A 25 -0.42 -2.53 4.95
C VAL A 25 0.49 -3.19 5.98
N GLY A 26 -0.07 -3.76 7.06
CA GLY A 26 0.69 -4.44 8.09
C GLY A 26 1.45 -5.66 7.55
N ALA A 27 0.80 -6.46 6.70
CA ALA A 27 1.43 -7.62 6.06
C ALA A 27 2.60 -7.20 5.16
N LEU A 28 2.39 -6.24 4.26
CA LEU A 28 3.46 -5.77 3.37
C LEU A 28 4.59 -5.09 4.16
N ALA A 29 4.27 -4.30 5.20
CA ALA A 29 5.29 -3.70 6.06
C ALA A 29 6.12 -4.76 6.82
N ALA A 30 5.51 -5.88 7.21
CA ALA A 30 6.26 -7.00 7.81
C ALA A 30 7.23 -7.62 6.80
N GLU A 31 6.79 -7.84 5.56
CA GLU A 31 7.64 -8.36 4.49
C GLU A 31 8.77 -7.39 4.12
N LEU A 32 8.50 -6.08 4.04
CA LEU A 32 9.55 -5.08 3.78
C LEU A 32 10.64 -5.13 4.87
N ARG A 33 10.27 -5.30 6.14
CA ARG A 33 11.25 -5.49 7.22
C ARG A 33 12.02 -6.81 7.06
N ALA A 34 11.34 -7.89 6.67
CA ALA A 34 11.98 -9.19 6.43
C ALA A 34 12.98 -9.14 5.26
N LEU A 35 12.68 -8.34 4.23
CA LEU A 35 13.57 -8.04 3.11
C LEU A 35 14.71 -7.07 3.46
N GLY A 36 14.77 -6.57 4.69
CA GLY A 36 15.84 -5.73 5.19
C GLY A 36 15.67 -4.23 4.91
N VAL A 37 14.47 -3.76 4.56
CA VAL A 37 14.20 -2.33 4.41
C VAL A 37 14.30 -1.65 5.77
N THR A 38 15.12 -0.61 5.84
CA THR A 38 15.35 0.21 7.04
C THR A 38 14.89 1.64 6.82
N PRO A 39 14.71 2.44 7.90
CA PRO A 39 14.35 3.84 7.75
C PRO A 39 15.33 4.63 6.86
N GLY A 40 14.81 5.32 5.86
CA GLY A 40 15.61 6.05 4.86
C GLY A 40 15.92 5.30 3.56
N ASP A 41 15.70 3.98 3.52
CA ASP A 41 15.82 3.21 2.27
C ASP A 41 14.71 3.58 1.30
N ARG A 42 15.02 3.55 0.00
CA ARG A 42 14.06 3.90 -1.05
C ARG A 42 13.30 2.65 -1.50
N VAL A 43 11.98 2.77 -1.60
CA VAL A 43 11.13 1.76 -2.22
C VAL A 43 10.43 2.42 -3.41
N SER A 44 10.70 1.93 -4.61
CA SER A 44 10.07 2.42 -5.83
C SER A 44 8.88 1.57 -6.25
N GLY A 45 7.85 2.19 -6.80
CA GLY A 45 6.72 1.50 -7.42
C GLY A 45 6.36 2.11 -8.76
N TYR A 46 6.39 1.31 -9.81
CA TYR A 46 5.82 1.68 -11.11
C TYR A 46 4.47 0.98 -11.27
N LEU A 47 3.43 1.63 -10.72
CA LEU A 47 2.10 1.04 -10.57
C LEU A 47 1.03 1.99 -11.12
N PRO A 48 -0.08 1.46 -11.69
CA PRO A 48 -1.23 2.27 -12.04
C PRO A 48 -1.99 2.76 -10.79
N ASN A 49 -3.05 3.54 -10.98
CA ASN A 49 -3.92 4.01 -9.90
C ASN A 49 -4.84 2.88 -9.39
N ILE A 50 -4.28 1.96 -8.62
CA ILE A 50 -4.96 0.79 -8.03
C ILE A 50 -4.73 0.77 -6.50
N PRO A 51 -5.58 0.07 -5.71
CA PRO A 51 -5.44 0.01 -4.25
C PRO A 51 -4.06 -0.41 -3.75
N GLN A 52 -3.39 -1.30 -4.50
CA GLN A 52 -2.07 -1.82 -4.18
C GLN A 52 -1.01 -0.72 -4.15
N ALA A 53 -1.15 0.35 -4.94
CA ALA A 53 -0.25 1.50 -4.89
C ALA A 53 -0.36 2.22 -3.54
N VAL A 54 -1.59 2.37 -3.01
CA VAL A 54 -1.82 2.95 -1.68
C VAL A 54 -1.28 2.02 -0.58
N VAL A 55 -1.52 0.71 -0.69
CA VAL A 55 -0.98 -0.27 0.26
C VAL A 55 0.55 -0.24 0.28
N ALA A 56 1.20 -0.21 -0.87
CA ALA A 56 2.66 -0.14 -1.00
C ALA A 56 3.21 1.16 -0.41
N PHE A 57 2.65 2.32 -0.78
CA PHE A 57 3.02 3.61 -0.23
C PHE A 57 2.92 3.65 1.30
N LEU A 58 1.79 3.21 1.85
CA LEU A 58 1.57 3.19 3.30
C LEU A 58 2.48 2.19 4.02
N ALA A 59 2.74 1.02 3.42
CA ALA A 59 3.65 0.03 3.99
C ALA A 59 5.10 0.55 4.01
N THR A 60 5.55 1.19 2.93
CA THR A 60 6.85 1.86 2.85
C THR A 60 6.98 2.93 3.93
N ALA A 61 5.98 3.80 4.08
CA ALA A 61 5.98 4.80 5.13
C ALA A 61 5.98 4.17 6.53
N ALA A 62 5.24 3.08 6.75
CA ALA A 62 5.14 2.39 8.03
C ALA A 62 6.46 1.71 8.48
N VAL A 63 7.36 1.41 7.54
CA VAL A 63 8.73 0.93 7.86
C VAL A 63 9.77 2.05 7.91
N GLY A 64 9.36 3.31 7.69
CA GLY A 64 10.26 4.46 7.63
C GLY A 64 11.01 4.60 6.30
N GLY A 65 10.65 3.80 5.29
CA GLY A 65 11.21 3.91 3.95
C GLY A 65 10.70 5.15 3.23
N VAL A 66 11.42 5.56 2.18
CA VAL A 66 11.07 6.68 1.32
C VAL A 66 10.45 6.13 0.03
N TRP A 67 9.17 6.44 -0.18
CA TRP A 67 8.46 6.05 -1.39
C TRP A 67 8.84 6.93 -2.58
N THR A 68 8.95 6.32 -3.75
CA THR A 68 9.07 7.02 -5.04
C THR A 68 8.25 6.28 -6.10
N SER A 69 7.62 7.02 -7.01
CA SER A 69 6.77 6.49 -8.07
C SER A 69 7.03 7.18 -9.40
#